data_AF-R7U696-F1
#
_entry.id   AF-R7U696-F1
#
_cell.length_a   1.000
_cell.length_b   1.000
_cell.length_c   1.000
_cell.angle_alpha   90.00
_cell.angle_beta   90.00
_cell.angle_gamma   90.00
#
_symmetry.space_group_name_H-M   'P 1'
#
loop_
_entity.id
_entity.type
_entity.pdbx_description
1 polymer ?
#
loop_
_entity_poly.entity_id
_entity_poly.type
_entity_poly.pdbx_seq_one_letter_code
_entity_poly.pdbx_strand_id
1 'polypeptide(L)'
;MKHPPSQMIWGGITSKGTAGLHFLPPKVTMNGERYKNMLRDGLKKQMKEKKCSIFMQDGNSPDLNPIENLWSYMKDKVAEKRPSNAQDLRSVIEKIWRDNITPDYCDALIRSMPRRIQSVLSSKGGHTKY
;
A
#
# COMPACT_ATOMS: atom_id res chain seq x y z
N MET A 1 25.86 -15.41 5.84
CA MET A 1 25.23 -14.33 5.06
C MET A 1 24.32 -13.53 5.99
N LYS A 2 24.49 -12.21 6.11
CA LYS A 2 23.47 -11.35 6.74
C LYS A 2 22.41 -11.06 5.68
N HIS A 3 21.18 -11.50 5.90
CA HIS A 3 20.07 -11.08 5.04
C HIS A 3 19.83 -9.57 5.22
N PRO A 4 19.51 -8.84 4.15
CA PRO A 4 19.14 -7.43 4.27
C PRO A 4 17.92 -7.30 5.20
N PRO A 5 17.81 -6.19 5.96
CA PRO A 5 16.68 -5.98 6.85
C PRO A 5 15.37 -5.93 6.05
N SER A 6 14.35 -6.62 6.55
CA SER A 6 13.00 -6.66 5.97
C SER A 6 11.99 -6.13 6.99
N GLN A 7 11.02 -5.34 6.53
CA GLN A 7 9.97 -4.79 7.37
C GLN A 7 8.61 -5.02 6.70
N MET A 8 7.70 -5.75 7.37
CA MET A 8 6.33 -5.91 6.90
C MET A 8 5.49 -4.71 7.35
N ILE A 9 4.75 -4.12 6.41
CA ILE A 9 3.90 -2.95 6.64
C ILE A 9 2.52 -3.21 6.06
N TRP A 10 1.52 -2.53 6.62
CA TRP A 10 0.21 -2.38 6.02
C TRP A 10 -0.12 -0.89 5.93
N GLY A 11 -0.70 -0.48 4.82
CA GLY A 11 -1.16 0.89 4.63
C GLY A 11 -2.36 0.92 3.70
N GLY A 12 -3.05 2.05 3.70
CA GLY A 12 -4.13 2.31 2.77
C GLY A 12 -3.97 3.68 2.11
N ILE A 13 -4.66 3.88 0.99
CA ILE A 13 -4.78 5.18 0.34
C ILE A 13 -6.23 5.49 -0.01
N THR A 14 -6.52 6.77 -0.15
CA THR A 14 -7.80 7.32 -0.62
C THR A 14 -7.50 8.39 -1.66
N SER A 15 -8.50 8.86 -2.41
CA SER A 15 -8.33 10.02 -3.30
C SER A 15 -7.91 11.31 -2.57
N LYS A 16 -8.03 11.35 -1.24
CA LYS A 16 -7.62 12.49 -0.40
C LYS A 16 -6.22 12.31 0.20
N GLY A 17 -5.45 11.32 -0.26
CA GLY A 17 -4.12 10.99 0.26
C GLY A 17 -4.10 9.70 1.09
N THR A 18 -3.00 9.52 1.82
CA THR A 18 -2.71 8.31 2.59
C THR A 18 -3.66 8.10 3.75
N ALA A 19 -3.99 6.84 4.02
CA ALA A 19 -4.46 6.37 5.32
C ALA A 19 -3.26 6.03 6.22
N GLY A 20 -3.51 5.60 7.46
CA GLY A 20 -2.45 5.21 8.39
C GLY A 20 -1.52 4.13 7.84
N LEU A 21 -0.23 4.23 8.18
CA LEU A 21 0.79 3.23 7.88
C LEU A 21 1.14 2.47 9.16
N HIS A 22 0.95 1.16 9.13
CA HIS A 22 1.09 0.26 10.27
C HIS A 22 2.29 -0.66 10.06
N PHE A 23 3.21 -0.66 11.03
CA PHE A 23 4.39 -1.51 11.03
C PHE A 23 4.13 -2.75 11.87
N LEU A 24 4.38 -3.93 11.30
CA LEU A 24 4.35 -5.16 12.08
C LEU A 24 5.67 -5.32 12.86
N PRO A 25 5.65 -5.97 14.03
CA PRO A 25 6.89 -6.28 14.75
C PRO A 25 7.84 -7.14 13.90
N PRO A 26 9.16 -7.06 14.14
CA PRO A 26 10.14 -7.85 13.41
C PRO A 26 9.81 -9.35 13.45
N LYS A 27 9.99 -10.03 12.31
CA LYS A 27 9.72 -11.47 12.12
C LYS A 27 8.26 -11.90 12.31
N VAL A 28 7.32 -10.96 12.48
CA VAL A 28 5.88 -11.26 12.51
C VAL A 28 5.30 -11.10 11.12
N THR A 29 4.52 -12.10 10.69
CA THR A 29 3.75 -12.04 9.43
C THR A 29 2.30 -11.68 9.71
N MET A 30 1.64 -11.11 8.71
CA MET A 30 0.20 -10.91 8.74
C MET A 30 -0.50 -12.28 8.66
N ASN A 31 -1.35 -12.59 9.63
CA ASN A 31 -2.23 -13.75 9.60
C ASN A 31 -3.70 -13.29 9.56
N GLY A 32 -4.63 -14.23 9.37
CA GLY A 32 -6.06 -13.91 9.22
C GLY A 32 -6.67 -13.18 10.42
N GLU A 33 -6.28 -13.53 11.64
CA GLU A 33 -6.78 -12.88 12.86
C GLU A 33 -6.23 -11.46 13.02
N ARG A 34 -4.92 -11.29 12.86
CA ARG A 34 -4.27 -9.98 12.89
C ARG A 34 -4.83 -9.05 11.83
N TYR A 35 -5.07 -9.58 10.63
CA TYR A 35 -5.68 -8.82 9.55
C TYR A 35 -7.07 -8.34 9.93
N LYS A 36 -7.93 -9.23 10.47
CA LYS A 36 -9.27 -8.86 10.96
C LYS A 36 -9.21 -7.79 12.06
N ASN A 37 -8.29 -7.90 13.01
CA ASN A 37 -8.14 -6.92 14.10
C ASN A 37 -7.68 -5.56 13.55
N MET A 38 -6.69 -5.55 12.66
CA MET A 38 -6.22 -4.34 11.99
C MET A 38 -7.32 -3.67 11.16
N LEU A 39 -8.15 -4.43 10.43
CA LEU A 39 -9.31 -3.87 9.73
C LEU A 39 -10.33 -3.28 10.70
N ARG A 40 -10.60 -3.96 11.82
CA ARG A 40 -11.56 -3.49 12.82
C ARG A 40 -11.10 -2.20 13.48
N ASP A 41 -9.83 -2.11 13.85
CA ASP A 41 -9.32 -1.06 14.72
C ASP A 41 -8.72 0.11 13.92
N GLY A 42 -8.01 -0.21 12.83
CA GLY A 42 -7.37 0.75 11.94
C GLY A 42 -8.30 1.22 10.83
N LEU A 43 -8.76 0.30 9.98
CA LEU A 43 -9.49 0.67 8.76
C LEU A 43 -10.84 1.33 9.09
N LYS A 44 -11.66 0.76 9.98
CA LYS A 44 -12.99 1.35 10.30
C LYS A 44 -12.88 2.79 10.79
N LYS A 45 -11.89 3.07 11.64
CA LYS A 45 -11.59 4.42 12.13
C LYS A 45 -11.24 5.34 10.96
N GLN A 46 -10.31 4.92 10.09
CA GLN A 46 -9.89 5.71 8.94
C GLN A 46 -11.01 5.97 7.93
N MET A 47 -11.85 4.96 7.64
CA MET A 47 -13.01 5.11 6.74
C MET A 47 -14.00 6.15 7.25
N LYS A 48 -14.28 6.15 8.57
CA LYS A 48 -15.12 7.16 9.23
C LYS A 48 -14.50 8.55 9.15
N GLU A 49 -13.23 8.69 9.50
CA GLU A 49 -12.52 9.99 9.52
C GLU A 49 -12.40 10.62 8.12
N LYS A 50 -12.07 9.81 7.11
CA LYS A 50 -11.86 10.27 5.73
C LYS A 50 -13.16 10.38 4.91
N LYS A 51 -14.27 9.90 5.48
CA LYS A 51 -15.60 9.77 4.83
C LYS A 51 -15.52 8.93 3.55
N CYS A 52 -14.93 7.74 3.67
CA CYS A 52 -14.78 6.77 2.58
C CYS A 52 -15.66 5.55 2.86
N SER A 53 -16.40 5.08 1.87
CA SER A 53 -17.29 3.91 1.97
C SER A 53 -16.77 2.69 1.20
N ILE A 54 -15.82 2.87 0.31
CA ILE A 54 -15.27 1.82 -0.53
C ILE A 54 -13.95 1.36 0.06
N PHE A 55 -13.86 0.07 0.35
CA PHE A 55 -12.61 -0.62 0.65
C PHE A 55 -12.36 -1.62 -0.46
N MET A 56 -11.24 -1.48 -1.15
CA MET A 56 -10.80 -2.43 -2.14
C MET A 56 -9.71 -3.29 -1.51
N GLN A 57 -10.03 -4.57 -1.37
CA GLN A 57 -9.06 -5.61 -1.11
C GLN A 57 -9.11 -6.52 -2.32
N ASP A 58 -8.05 -6.51 -3.09
CA ASP A 58 -7.90 -7.45 -4.19
C ASP A 58 -7.55 -8.84 -3.66
N GLY A 59 -8.14 -9.86 -4.29
CA GLY A 59 -7.67 -11.23 -4.22
C GLY A 59 -6.43 -11.41 -5.11
N ASN A 60 -6.36 -12.52 -5.85
CA ASN A 60 -5.27 -12.80 -6.81
C ASN A 60 -5.26 -11.87 -8.05
N SER A 61 -5.53 -10.57 -7.91
CA SER A 61 -5.62 -9.60 -9.02
C SER A 61 -4.95 -8.27 -8.68
N PRO A 62 -3.61 -8.26 -8.47
CA PRO A 62 -2.82 -7.07 -8.12
C PRO A 62 -3.00 -5.91 -9.12
N ASP A 63 -3.19 -6.22 -10.40
CA ASP A 63 -3.42 -5.24 -11.48
C ASP A 63 -4.59 -4.28 -11.20
N LEU A 64 -5.61 -4.76 -10.47
CA LEU A 64 -6.80 -3.98 -10.11
C LEU A 64 -6.65 -3.21 -8.81
N ASN A 65 -5.53 -3.36 -8.10
CA ASN A 65 -5.26 -2.60 -6.88
C ASN A 65 -4.22 -1.50 -7.12
N PRO A 66 -4.63 -0.24 -7.38
CA PRO A 66 -3.74 0.89 -7.59
C PRO A 66 -2.68 1.11 -6.51
N ILE A 67 -2.86 0.57 -5.29
CA ILE A 67 -1.84 0.69 -4.25
C ILE A 67 -0.59 -0.15 -4.58
N GLU A 68 -0.67 -1.16 -5.45
CA GLU A 68 0.49 -1.96 -5.85
C GLU A 68 1.52 -1.11 -6.61
N ASN A 69 1.08 -0.16 -7.43
CA ASN A 69 2.01 0.78 -8.07
C ASN A 69 2.64 1.75 -7.06
N LEU A 70 1.91 2.12 -6.01
CA LEU A 70 2.47 2.88 -4.90
C LEU A 70 3.53 2.07 -4.16
N TRP A 71 3.28 0.79 -3.85
CA TRP A 71 4.25 -0.08 -3.21
C TRP A 71 5.49 -0.29 -4.08
N SER A 72 5.34 -0.39 -5.40
CA SER A 72 6.46 -0.41 -6.34
C SER A 72 7.29 0.88 -6.23
N TYR A 73 6.64 2.04 -6.34
CA TYR A 73 7.31 3.33 -6.21
C TYR A 73 8.04 3.50 -4.86
N MET A 74 7.43 3.05 -3.77
CA MET A 74 8.06 3.08 -2.45
C MET A 74 9.30 2.19 -2.37
N LYS A 75 9.26 0.97 -2.94
CA LYS A 75 10.42 0.07 -2.98
C LYS A 75 11.59 0.73 -3.70
N ASP A 76 11.33 1.39 -4.82
CA ASP A 76 12.35 2.12 -5.59
C ASP A 76 12.96 3.25 -4.76
N LYS A 77 12.11 4.07 -4.11
CA LYS A 77 12.58 5.17 -3.25
C LYS A 77 13.35 4.70 -2.02
N VAL A 78 12.95 3.59 -1.41
CA VAL A 78 13.70 2.98 -0.29
C VAL A 78 15.06 2.48 -0.78
N ALA A 79 15.12 1.84 -1.95
CA ALA A 79 16.35 1.34 -2.54
C ALA A 79 17.35 2.47 -2.85
N GLU A 80 16.87 3.63 -3.34
CA GLU A 80 17.69 4.83 -3.54
C GLU A 80 18.36 5.32 -2.25
N LYS A 81 17.70 5.17 -1.09
CA LYS A 81 18.20 5.63 0.21
C LYS A 81 19.16 4.67 0.90
N ARG A 82 19.21 3.40 0.46
CA ARG A 82 20.13 2.36 0.96
C ARG A 82 20.19 2.26 2.50
N PRO A 83 19.06 1.99 3.18
CA PRO A 83 19.04 1.88 4.63
C PRO A 83 19.94 0.74 5.13
N SER A 84 20.65 1.01 6.22
CA SER A 84 21.74 0.17 6.74
C SER A 84 21.30 -0.87 7.78
N ASN A 85 20.17 -0.63 8.44
CA ASN A 85 19.62 -1.47 9.51
C ASN A 85 18.09 -1.35 9.58
N ALA A 86 17.44 -2.10 10.47
CA ALA A 86 15.98 -2.16 10.55
C ALA A 86 15.35 -0.84 11.03
N GLN A 87 15.99 -0.13 11.96
CA GLN A 87 15.52 1.16 12.47
C GLN A 87 15.61 2.22 11.36
N ASP A 88 16.73 2.27 10.66
CA ASP A 88 16.96 3.13 9.50
C ASP A 88 15.95 2.84 8.37
N LEU A 89 15.73 1.57 8.04
CA LEU A 89 14.71 1.14 7.07
C LEU A 89 13.32 1.66 7.46
N ARG A 90 12.94 1.52 8.73
CA ARG A 90 11.65 2.04 9.22
C ARG A 90 11.55 3.55 9.06
N SER A 91 12.56 4.30 9.51
CA SER A 91 12.56 5.76 9.40
C SER A 91 12.53 6.24 7.95
N VAL A 92 13.24 5.56 7.04
CA VAL A 92 13.20 5.84 5.60
C VAL A 92 11.80 5.59 5.03
N ILE A 93 11.16 4.47 5.36
CA ILE A 93 9.79 4.17 4.92
C ILE A 93 8.81 5.23 5.42
N GLU A 94 8.84 5.58 6.72
CA GLU A 94 7.98 6.60 7.31
C GLU A 94 8.17 7.97 6.64
N LYS A 95 9.43 8.32 6.34
CA LYS A 95 9.77 9.58 5.66
C LYS A 95 9.23 9.60 4.22
N ILE A 96 9.46 8.55 3.44
CA ILE A 96 8.96 8.46 2.07
C ILE A 96 7.43 8.48 2.04
N TRP A 97 6.78 7.73 2.94
CA TRP A 97 5.32 7.71 3.04
C TRP A 97 4.73 9.11 3.26
N ARG A 98 5.33 9.88 4.17
CA ARG A 98 4.85 11.22 4.51
C ARG A 98 5.22 12.27 3.44
N ASP A 99 6.45 12.22 2.93
CA ASP A 99 7.01 13.32 2.15
C ASP A 99 6.78 13.14 0.62
N ASN A 100 6.63 11.89 0.14
CA ASN A 100 6.54 11.59 -1.29
C ASN A 100 5.15 11.12 -1.75
N ILE A 101 4.31 10.58 -0.86
CA ILE A 101 2.98 10.08 -1.21
C ILE A 101 1.96 11.20 -1.01
N THR A 102 1.82 12.05 -2.04
CA THR A 102 0.96 13.22 -2.00
C THR A 102 -0.51 12.88 -2.25
N PRO A 103 -1.46 13.72 -1.79
CA PRO A 103 -2.87 13.59 -2.16
C PRO A 103 -3.09 13.50 -3.68
N ASP A 104 -2.40 14.30 -4.48
CA ASP A 104 -2.52 14.30 -5.93
C ASP A 104 -2.07 12.97 -6.55
N TYR A 105 -0.98 12.39 -6.04
CA TYR A 105 -0.53 11.07 -6.49
C TYR A 105 -1.55 9.99 -6.15
N CYS A 106 -2.08 10.01 -4.93
CA CYS A 106 -3.14 9.09 -4.53
C CYS A 106 -4.42 9.27 -5.38
N ASP A 107 -4.83 10.51 -5.65
CA ASP A 107 -6.00 10.80 -6.50
C ASP A 107 -5.79 10.28 -7.92
N ALA A 108 -4.61 10.48 -8.50
CA ALA A 108 -4.26 9.95 -9.82
C ALA A 108 -4.33 8.41 -9.88
N LEU A 109 -3.86 7.73 -8.83
CA LEU A 109 -3.98 6.27 -8.71
C LEU A 109 -5.44 5.83 -8.66
N ILE A 110 -6.28 6.46 -7.84
CA ILE A 110 -7.70 6.13 -7.74
C ILE A 110 -8.44 6.41 -9.06
N ARG A 111 -8.17 7.55 -9.72
CA ARG A 111 -8.76 7.88 -11.03
C ARG A 111 -8.31 6.97 -12.16
N SER A 112 -7.27 6.16 -11.97
CA SER A 112 -6.84 5.17 -12.96
C SER A 112 -7.75 3.94 -13.02
N MET A 113 -8.61 3.71 -12.02
CA MET A 113 -9.44 2.51 -11.90
C MET A 113 -10.31 2.21 -13.13
N PRO A 114 -11.05 3.18 -13.73
CA PRO A 114 -11.83 2.89 -14.93
C PRO A 114 -10.98 2.33 -16.08
N ARG A 115 -9.75 2.82 -16.26
CA ARG A 115 -8.83 2.32 -17.30
C ARG A 115 -8.29 0.93 -16.99
N ARG A 116 -8.03 0.62 -15.71
CA ARG A 116 -7.60 -0.72 -15.27
C ARG A 116 -8.69 -1.74 -15.52
N ILE A 117 -9.92 -1.43 -15.11
CA ILE A 117 -11.11 -2.26 -15.36
C ILE A 117 -11.26 -2.50 -16.86
N GLN A 118 -11.19 -1.46 -17.69
CA GLN A 118 -11.25 -1.61 -19.14
C GLN A 118 -10.14 -2.52 -19.69
N SER A 119 -8.93 -2.45 -19.13
CA SER A 119 -7.80 -3.29 -19.54
C SER A 119 -8.03 -4.76 -19.20
N VAL A 120 -8.58 -5.05 -18.01
CA VAL A 120 -8.94 -6.42 -17.61
C VAL A 120 -10.07 -6.97 -18.49
N LEU A 121 -11.10 -6.16 -18.76
CA LEU A 121 -12.20 -6.54 -19.67
C LEU A 121 -11.67 -6.86 -21.08
N SER A 122 -10.78 -6.01 -21.61
CA SER A 122 -10.16 -6.21 -22.92
C SER A 122 -9.27 -7.46 -22.95
N SER A 123 -8.67 -7.79 -21.81
CA SER A 123 -7.84 -9.00 -21.62
C SER A 123 -8.67 -10.24 -21.23
N LYS A 124 -10.00 -10.14 -21.21
CA LYS A 124 -10.93 -11.21 -20.81
C LYS A 124 -10.60 -11.83 -19.44
N GLY A 125 -10.18 -10.99 -18.50
CA GLY A 125 -9.77 -11.44 -17.16
C GLY A 125 -8.31 -11.88 -17.03
N GLY A 126 -7.52 -11.83 -18.11
CA GLY A 126 -6.08 -12.07 -18.08
C GLY A 126 -5.27 -10.90 -17.49
N HIS A 127 -3.96 -11.10 -17.37
CA HIS A 127 -3.00 -10.10 -16.91
C HIS A 127 -3.00 -8.84 -17.79
N THR A 128 -2.77 -7.71 -17.16
CA THR A 128 -2.69 -6.39 -17.79
C THR A 128 -1.32 -5.77 -17.55
N LYS A 129 -1.12 -4.55 -18.07
CA LYS A 129 0.13 -3.79 -17.88
C LYS A 129 0.28 -3.14 -16.49
N TYR A 130 -0.72 -3.28 -15.63
CA TYR A 130 -0.90 -2.50 -14.42
C TYR A 130 -0.36 -3.17 -13.17
#